data_AF-A0AA44EFQ2-F1
#
_entry.id   AF-A0AA44EFQ2-F1
#
_cell.length_a   1.000
_cell.length_b   1.000
_cell.length_c   1.000
_cell.angle_alpha   90.00
_cell.angle_beta   90.00
_cell.angle_gamma   90.00
#
_symmetry.space_group_name_H-M   'P 1'
#
loop_
_entity.id
_entity.type
_entity.pdbx_description
1 polymer ?
#
loop_
_entity_poly.entity_id
_entity_poly.type
_entity_poly.pdbx_seq_one_letter_code
_entity_poly.pdbx_strand_id
1 'polypeptide(L)'
;MSARANAPVSVRFDICPNGPHRDCVVDGDTFWLGDQKIRIADIDTPELSPPRCEAERIKGEAAKTRLLDLLNDGAFSLVAGDRDEDRYGRKLRRVVRDGQSIGDILVAEGLARRWDGARHPWCD
;
A
#
# COMPACT_ATOMS: atom_id res chain seq x y z
N MET A 1 6.60 -4.38 -23.82
CA MET A 1 6.42 -5.66 -23.10
C MET A 1 5.36 -5.41 -22.02
N SER A 2 4.17 -5.98 -22.17
CA SER A 2 3.05 -5.69 -21.25
C SER A 2 3.28 -6.45 -19.94
N ALA A 3 3.40 -5.73 -18.82
CA ALA A 3 3.43 -6.35 -17.50
C ALA A 3 2.14 -7.16 -17.33
N ARG A 4 2.24 -8.46 -17.09
CA ARG A 4 1.06 -9.31 -16.87
C ARG A 4 0.43 -8.91 -15.54
N ALA A 5 -0.76 -8.33 -15.59
CA ALA A 5 -1.61 -8.24 -14.41
C ALA A 5 -1.99 -9.66 -13.98
N ASN A 6 -1.77 -10.00 -12.72
CA ASN A 6 -2.29 -11.25 -12.17
C ASN A 6 -3.83 -11.23 -12.14
N ALA A 7 -4.42 -12.42 -11.99
CA ALA A 7 -5.87 -12.58 -11.78
C ALA A 7 -6.37 -11.60 -10.69
N PRO A 8 -7.59 -11.07 -10.85
CA PRO A 8 -8.14 -10.10 -9.91
C PRO A 8 -8.24 -10.70 -8.50
N VAL A 9 -7.75 -9.94 -7.52
CA VAL A 9 -7.86 -10.21 -6.10
C VAL A 9 -9.23 -9.73 -5.63
N SER A 10 -9.96 -10.61 -4.94
CA SER A 10 -11.26 -10.33 -4.35
C SER A 10 -11.34 -10.99 -2.98
N VAL A 11 -10.57 -10.46 -2.04
CA VAL A 11 -10.59 -10.86 -0.62
C VAL A 11 -11.01 -9.67 0.22
N ARG A 12 -11.53 -9.94 1.42
CA ARG A 12 -11.84 -8.90 2.40
C ARG A 12 -10.62 -8.66 3.27
N PHE A 13 -10.24 -7.41 3.41
CA PHE A 13 -9.17 -6.95 4.27
C PHE A 13 -9.72 -6.40 5.58
N ASP A 14 -8.93 -6.53 6.64
CA ASP A 14 -9.09 -5.81 7.91
C ASP A 14 -7.82 -5.01 8.24
N ILE A 15 -7.81 -4.26 9.35
CA ILE A 15 -6.57 -3.71 9.89
C ILE A 15 -5.77 -4.82 10.57
N CYS A 16 -4.45 -4.88 10.32
CA CYS A 16 -3.62 -5.92 10.92
C CYS A 16 -3.70 -5.90 12.47
N PRO A 17 -4.05 -7.03 13.10
CA PRO A 17 -4.08 -7.13 14.55
C PRO A 17 -2.66 -7.31 15.11
N ASN A 18 -2.53 -7.23 16.43
CA ASN A 18 -1.32 -7.69 17.11
C ASN A 18 -1.22 -9.21 17.01
N GLY A 19 -0.47 -9.75 16.04
CA GLY A 19 -0.31 -11.20 15.87
C GLY A 19 -0.17 -11.62 14.40
N PRO A 20 -0.73 -12.77 13.99
CA PRO A 20 -0.59 -13.26 12.62
C PRO A 20 -1.28 -12.30 11.64
N HIS A 21 -0.55 -11.93 10.59
CA HIS A 21 -1.05 -11.05 9.56
C HIS A 21 -1.49 -11.87 8.34
N ARG A 22 -2.76 -11.76 7.97
CA ARG A 22 -3.33 -12.36 6.77
C ARG A 22 -4.44 -11.45 6.28
N ASP A 23 -4.44 -11.14 4.98
CA ASP A 23 -5.46 -10.29 4.34
C ASP A 23 -5.74 -9.02 5.18
N CYS A 24 -4.69 -8.25 5.47
CA CYS A 24 -4.80 -7.09 6.37
C CYS A 24 -3.90 -5.93 6.00
N VAL A 25 -4.30 -4.71 6.36
CA VAL A 25 -3.56 -3.47 6.08
C VAL A 25 -2.69 -3.08 7.27
N VAL A 26 -1.39 -2.86 7.01
CA VAL A 26 -0.37 -2.50 8.00
C VAL A 26 -0.33 -0.98 8.18
N ASP A 27 -0.16 -0.26 7.08
CA ASP A 27 -0.05 1.20 6.96
C ASP A 27 -0.58 1.66 5.59
N GLY A 28 -0.31 2.92 5.20
CA GLY A 28 -0.86 3.52 3.98
C GLY A 28 -0.36 2.96 2.65
N ASP A 29 0.68 2.12 2.65
CA ASP A 29 1.23 1.53 1.43
C ASP A 29 1.63 0.05 1.57
N THR A 30 1.41 -0.54 2.75
CA THR A 30 1.79 -1.92 3.05
C THR A 30 0.59 -2.74 3.54
N PHE A 31 0.38 -3.90 2.94
CA PHE A 31 -0.66 -4.85 3.33
C PHE A 31 -0.21 -6.30 3.14
N TRP A 32 -0.88 -7.22 3.81
CA TRP A 32 -0.71 -8.65 3.64
C TRP A 32 -1.83 -9.21 2.78
N LEU A 33 -1.49 -10.05 1.81
CA LEU A 33 -2.41 -10.84 1.00
C LEU A 33 -2.01 -12.31 1.13
N GLY A 34 -2.82 -13.12 1.81
CA GLY A 34 -2.41 -14.44 2.24
C GLY A 34 -1.16 -14.37 3.12
N ASP A 35 -0.09 -15.04 2.69
CA ASP A 35 1.24 -15.04 3.30
C ASP A 35 2.21 -14.02 2.68
N GLN A 36 1.76 -13.24 1.71
CA GLN A 36 2.60 -12.28 0.99
C GLN A 36 2.45 -10.88 1.56
N LYS A 37 3.57 -10.29 1.97
CA LYS A 37 3.63 -8.86 2.32
C LYS A 37 3.83 -8.02 1.06
N ILE A 38 2.86 -7.18 0.72
CA ILE A 38 2.87 -6.32 -0.45
C ILE A 38 3.20 -4.88 -0.02
N ARG A 39 4.08 -4.21 -0.78
CA ARG A 39 4.33 -2.77 -0.71
C ARG A 39 3.91 -2.14 -2.05
N ILE A 40 3.08 -1.10 -1.99
CA ILE A 40 2.55 -0.42 -3.18
C ILE A 40 3.66 0.38 -3.87
N ALA A 41 4.17 -0.11 -4.98
CA ALA A 41 5.47 0.30 -5.52
C ALA A 41 5.55 1.74 -6.05
N ASP A 42 4.42 2.36 -6.38
CA ASP A 42 4.35 3.68 -7.03
C ASP A 42 4.13 4.85 -6.05
N ILE A 43 4.02 4.58 -4.74
CA ILE A 43 3.77 5.60 -3.72
C ILE A 43 4.69 5.47 -2.49
N ASP A 44 4.71 6.50 -1.66
CA ASP A 44 5.21 6.50 -0.28
C ASP A 44 4.14 7.07 0.65
N THR A 45 3.98 6.45 1.82
CA THR A 45 3.10 6.94 2.89
C THR A 45 3.84 7.07 4.21
N PRO A 46 3.31 7.84 5.18
CA PRO A 46 3.81 7.85 6.54
C PRO A 46 3.86 6.45 7.16
N GLU A 47 5.00 6.10 7.76
CA GLU A 47 5.16 4.83 8.47
C GLU A 47 4.63 4.94 9.90
N LEU A 48 3.89 3.93 10.37
CA LEU A 48 3.23 3.93 11.68
C LEU A 48 3.98 3.14 12.76
N SER A 49 5.20 2.67 12.50
CA SER A 49 5.91 1.74 13.41
C SER A 49 7.40 2.08 13.61
N PRO A 50 7.72 3.06 14.46
CA PRO A 50 6.85 4.10 15.02
C PRO A 50 6.84 5.38 14.14
N PRO A 51 5.78 6.21 14.22
CA PRO A 51 5.79 7.54 13.62
C PRO A 51 6.81 8.45 14.34
N ARG A 52 7.44 9.36 13.60
CA ARG A 52 8.45 10.30 14.12
C ARG A 52 7.85 11.55 14.73
N CYS A 53 6.62 11.88 14.36
CA CYS A 53 5.86 13.01 14.91
C CYS A 53 4.35 12.77 14.80
N GLU A 54 3.57 13.61 15.48
CA GLU A 54 2.11 13.52 15.51
C GLU A 54 1.46 13.74 14.13
N ALA A 55 2.00 14.66 13.33
CA ALA A 55 1.53 14.89 11.96
C ALA A 55 1.72 13.65 11.08
N GLU A 56 2.88 12.98 11.17
CA GLU A 56 3.16 11.72 10.46
C GLU A 56 2.19 10.63 10.92
N ARG A 57 1.92 10.53 12.23
CA ARG A 57 0.95 9.56 12.78
C ARG A 57 -0.46 9.78 12.25
N ILE A 58 -1.00 11.00 12.36
CA ILE A 58 -2.37 11.32 11.91
C ILE A 58 -2.53 11.00 10.43
N LYS A 59 -1.55 11.39 9.62
CA LYS A 59 -1.57 11.16 8.18
C LYS A 59 -1.42 9.69 7.82
N GLY A 60 -0.57 8.95 8.54
CA GLY A 60 -0.41 7.51 8.36
C GLY A 60 -1.67 6.72 8.69
N GLU A 61 -2.36 7.05 9.78
CA GLU A 61 -3.64 6.42 10.14
C GLU A 61 -4.72 6.71 9.08
N ALA A 62 -4.80 7.95 8.60
CA ALA A 62 -5.73 8.31 7.52
C ALA A 62 -5.43 7.53 6.22
N ALA A 63 -4.15 7.43 5.83
CA ALA A 63 -3.73 6.68 4.65
C ALA A 63 -4.03 5.18 4.80
N LYS A 64 -3.80 4.61 5.99
CA LYS A 64 -4.07 3.21 6.32
C LYS A 64 -5.56 2.88 6.22
N THR A 65 -6.42 3.67 6.86
CA THR A 65 -7.89 3.49 6.78
C THR A 65 -8.36 3.64 5.34
N ARG A 66 -7.84 4.63 4.61
CA ARG A 66 -8.24 4.84 3.22
C ARG A 66 -7.81 3.69 2.31
N LEU A 67 -6.60 3.15 2.49
CA LEU A 67 -6.15 1.99 1.75
C LEU A 67 -7.06 0.78 2.02
N LEU A 68 -7.46 0.55 3.27
CA LEU A 68 -8.42 -0.51 3.62
C LEU A 68 -9.73 -0.37 2.84
N ASP A 69 -10.33 0.83 2.85
CA ASP A 69 -11.58 1.10 2.13
C ASP A 69 -11.41 0.83 0.64
N LEU A 70 -10.32 1.35 0.05
CA LEU A 70 -10.05 1.17 -1.38
C LEU A 70 -9.85 -0.29 -1.74
N LEU A 71 -9.12 -1.09 -0.96
CA LEU A 71 -8.93 -2.53 -1.23
C LEU A 71 -10.24 -3.31 -1.13
N ASN A 72 -11.14 -2.92 -0.22
CA ASN A 72 -12.43 -3.58 0.01
C ASN A 72 -13.56 -3.12 -0.92
N ASP A 73 -13.41 -1.99 -1.61
CA ASP A 73 -14.42 -1.41 -2.51
C ASP A 73 -14.61 -2.18 -3.83
N GLY A 74 -13.84 -3.26 -4.04
CA GLY A 74 -14.04 -4.17 -5.17
C GLY A 74 -12.78 -4.94 -5.54
N ALA A 75 -12.86 -5.74 -6.60
CA ALA A 75 -11.71 -6.47 -7.08
C ALA A 75 -10.60 -5.53 -7.58
N PHE A 76 -9.34 -5.95 -7.46
CA PHE A 76 -8.18 -5.23 -7.97
C PHE A 76 -7.12 -6.18 -8.50
N SER A 77 -6.21 -5.69 -9.33
CA SER A 77 -5.08 -6.45 -9.86
C SER A 77 -3.76 -5.98 -9.27
N LEU A 78 -2.85 -6.93 -9.10
CA LEU A 78 -1.47 -6.67 -8.74
C LEU A 78 -0.59 -6.73 -9.99
N VAL A 79 0.15 -5.65 -10.24
CA VAL A 79 1.07 -5.53 -11.37
C VAL A 79 2.49 -5.44 -10.84
N ALA A 80 3.33 -6.41 -11.18
CA ALA A 80 4.75 -6.38 -10.85
C ALA A 80 5.49 -5.32 -11.70
N GLY A 81 6.46 -4.64 -11.08
CA GLY A 81 7.42 -3.80 -11.79
C GLY A 81 8.71 -4.56 -12.11
N ASP A 82 9.77 -3.83 -12.44
CA ASP A 82 11.08 -4.41 -12.77
C ASP A 82 11.73 -5.13 -11.59
N ARG A 83 11.48 -4.63 -10.37
CA ARG A 83 11.88 -5.29 -9.13
C ARG A 83 10.67 -6.00 -8.53
N ASP A 84 10.77 -7.31 -8.38
CA ASP A 84 9.69 -8.12 -7.82
C ASP A 84 9.58 -7.98 -6.30
N GLU A 85 10.71 -7.78 -5.62
CA GLU A 85 10.81 -7.81 -4.17
C GLU A 85 11.86 -6.81 -3.68
N ASP A 86 11.64 -6.26 -2.48
CA ASP A 86 12.65 -5.45 -1.80
C ASP A 86 13.55 -6.30 -0.89
N ARG A 87 14.55 -5.65 -0.27
CA ARG A 87 15.51 -6.33 0.63
C ARG A 87 14.89 -6.94 1.89
N TYR A 88 13.63 -6.65 2.18
CA TYR A 88 12.90 -7.09 3.36
C TYR A 88 11.90 -8.21 3.06
N GLY A 89 11.89 -8.73 1.83
CA GLY A 89 10.95 -9.77 1.43
C GLY A 89 9.58 -9.26 0.99
N ARG A 90 9.38 -7.93 0.87
CA ARG A 90 8.09 -7.37 0.44
C ARG A 90 7.99 -7.42 -1.07
N LYS A 91 6.89 -7.98 -1.58
CA LYS A 91 6.58 -7.91 -3.00
C LYS A 91 6.23 -6.48 -3.38
N LEU A 92 6.89 -5.97 -4.41
CA LEU A 92 6.65 -4.64 -4.96
C LEU A 92 5.57 -4.75 -6.04
N ARG A 93 4.41 -4.14 -5.81
CA ARG A 93 3.28 -4.21 -6.74
C ARG A 93 2.66 -2.85 -6.93
N ARG A 94 2.26 -2.51 -8.15
CA ARG A 94 1.21 -1.50 -8.36
C ARG A 94 -0.15 -2.17 -8.15
N VAL A 95 -1.03 -1.48 -7.45
CA VAL A 95 -2.39 -1.96 -7.17
C VAL A 95 -3.35 -1.20 -8.07
N VAL A 96 -4.04 -1.91 -8.96
CA VAL A 96 -4.81 -1.30 -10.04
C VAL A 96 -6.25 -1.81 -10.05
N ARG A 97 -7.22 -0.91 -10.14
CA ARG A 97 -8.64 -1.22 -10.37
C ARG A 97 -9.10 -0.46 -11.62
N ASP A 98 -9.73 -1.17 -12.56
CA ASP A 98 -10.28 -0.57 -13.79
C ASP A 98 -9.30 0.33 -14.56
N GLY A 99 -8.01 -0.02 -14.54
CA GLY A 99 -6.94 0.74 -15.19
C GLY A 99 -6.40 1.93 -14.37
N GLN A 100 -6.96 2.24 -13.21
CA GLN A 100 -6.51 3.29 -12.31
C GLN A 100 -5.68 2.72 -11.15
N SER A 101 -4.55 3.38 -10.82
CA SER A 101 -3.78 3.03 -9.62
C SER A 101 -4.52 3.47 -8.36
N ILE A 102 -4.68 2.56 -7.41
CA ILE A 102 -5.13 2.88 -6.04
C ILE A 102 -4.12 3.81 -5.35
N GLY A 103 -2.84 3.67 -5.66
CA GLY A 103 -1.81 4.58 -5.15
C GLY A 103 -2.00 6.00 -5.67
N ASP A 104 -2.38 6.18 -6.94
CA ASP A 104 -2.68 7.51 -7.49
C ASP A 104 -3.87 8.17 -6.79
N ILE A 105 -4.87 7.39 -6.37
CA ILE A 105 -6.00 7.90 -5.57
C ILE A 105 -5.50 8.44 -4.23
N LEU A 106 -4.67 7.68 -3.51
CA LEU A 106 -4.08 8.13 -2.24
C LEU A 106 -3.21 9.39 -2.41
N VAL A 107 -2.48 9.52 -3.51
CA VAL A 107 -1.71 10.73 -3.83
C VAL A 107 -2.64 11.92 -4.08
N ALA A 108 -3.70 11.74 -4.88
CA ALA A 108 -4.65 12.79 -5.18
C ALA A 108 -5.41 13.29 -3.93
N GLU A 109 -5.67 12.39 -2.99
CA GLU A 109 -6.27 12.71 -1.68
C GLU A 109 -5.26 13.29 -0.68
N GLY A 110 -3.99 13.45 -1.08
CA GLY A 110 -2.93 14.01 -0.25
C GLY A 110 -2.45 13.10 0.87
N LEU A 111 -2.79 11.81 0.85
CA LEU A 111 -2.44 10.79 1.84
C LEU A 111 -1.11 10.10 1.52
N ALA A 112 -0.67 10.16 0.27
CA ALA A 112 0.58 9.59 -0.21
C ALA A 112 1.38 10.58 -1.07
N ARG A 113 2.66 10.28 -1.30
CA ARG A 113 3.52 10.91 -2.32
C ARG A 113 3.81 9.90 -3.41
N ARG A 114 4.06 10.35 -4.64
CA ARG A 114 4.60 9.46 -5.69
C ARG A 114 5.99 8.99 -5.28
N TRP A 115 6.28 7.72 -5.48
CA TRP A 115 7.62 7.18 -5.21
C TRP A 115 8.62 7.71 -6.24
N ASP A 116 9.68 8.38 -5.75
CA ASP A 116 10.74 8.97 -6.57
C ASP A 116 12.09 8.26 -6.40
N GLY A 117 12.12 7.16 -5.64
CA GLY A 117 13.34 6.42 -5.31
C GLY A 117 13.86 6.67 -3.89
N ALA A 118 13.28 7.63 -3.14
CA ALA A 118 13.68 7.92 -1.78
C ALA A 118 12.47 8.12 -0.84
N ARG A 119 12.69 7.86 0.45
CA ARG A 119 11.74 8.27 1.49
C ARG A 119 11.99 9.71 1.88
N HIS A 120 10.91 10.45 2.08
CA HIS A 120 10.94 11.84 2.51
C HIS A 120 10.31 12.00 3.89
N PRO A 121 10.71 13.02 4.67
CA PRO A 121 10.08 13.30 5.96
C PRO A 121 8.62 13.72 5.78
N TRP A 122 7.80 13.33 6.74
CA TRP A 122 6.37 13.69 6.84
C TRP A 122 6.09 14.63 8.02
N CYS A 123 7.14 14.99 8.77
CA CYS A 123 7.12 16.02 9.80
C CYS A 123 7.46 17.37 9.18
N ASP A 124 6.97 18.43 9.81
CA ASP A 124 7.28 19.83 9.47
C ASP A 124 8.72 20.23 9.84
#